data_AF-X0WVA2-F1
#
_entry.id   AF-X0WVA2-F1
#
_cell.length_a   1.000
_cell.length_b   1.000
_cell.length_c   1.000
_cell.angle_alpha   90.00
_cell.angle_beta   90.00
_cell.angle_gamma   90.00
#
_symmetry.space_group_name_H-M   'P 1'
#
loop_
_entity.id
_entity.type
_entity.pdbx_description
1 polymer ?
#
loop_
_entity_poly.entity_id
_entity_poly.type
_entity_poly.pdbx_seq_one_letter_code
_entity_poly.pdbx_strand_id
1 'polypeptide(L)'
;ELKDPRIIRDVADKVLNLLEAQGEIFMHAEFVFVQPKFVMEIIRPLVDHKLGSRLNTQVYQNDISEYIRMQTSPSTKHTDHNYLKKALENLVKTGQFNPVVSPFLWNKLELSPDDYDEVNRMLREIGVIFSSTYLAEWQKDDDEQGPAEKSLPVVLYRLSNDPDLQLVNKVWPKVCPSGVKEMEMRIKLPGGCPPTLAAHFAAALHQKGRCTYGWLKGAIVVTSDNKEIRASLVEKNDDADSTPFLQVIIRSSTTLGKEEI
;
A
#
# COMPACT_ATOMS: atom_id res chain seq x y z
N GLU A 1 -42.01 -27.89 0.09
CA GLU A 1 -40.97 -28.20 1.10
C GLU A 1 -39.61 -28.19 0.41
N LEU A 2 -38.70 -27.32 0.84
CA LEU A 2 -37.33 -27.19 0.29
C LEU A 2 -36.56 -28.51 0.50
N LYS A 3 -36.63 -29.43 -0.48
CA LYS A 3 -35.90 -30.71 -0.47
C LYS A 3 -34.85 -30.81 -1.56
N ASP A 4 -34.83 -29.87 -2.52
CA ASP A 4 -33.78 -29.81 -3.53
C ASP A 4 -32.62 -28.93 -3.03
N PRO A 5 -31.41 -29.50 -2.84
CA PRO A 5 -30.22 -28.76 -2.41
C PRO A 5 -29.88 -27.55 -3.30
N ARG A 6 -30.27 -27.59 -4.59
CA ARG A 6 -30.05 -26.48 -5.53
C ARG A 6 -30.91 -25.27 -5.20
N ILE A 7 -32.17 -25.49 -4.84
CA ILE A 7 -33.09 -24.41 -4.46
C ILE A 7 -32.64 -23.80 -3.13
N ILE A 8 -32.15 -24.61 -2.20
CA ILE A 8 -31.61 -24.13 -0.93
C ILE A 8 -30.37 -23.26 -1.17
N ARG A 9 -29.46 -23.68 -2.06
CA ARG A 9 -28.27 -22.91 -2.43
C ARG A 9 -28.63 -21.58 -3.10
N ASP A 10 -29.51 -21.59 -4.09
CA ASP A 10 -29.93 -20.36 -4.79
C ASP A 10 -30.60 -19.35 -3.85
N VAL A 11 -31.38 -19.83 -2.87
CA VAL A 11 -31.99 -18.98 -1.85
C VAL A 11 -30.93 -18.44 -0.89
N ALA A 12 -29.97 -19.28 -0.47
CA ALA A 12 -28.87 -18.86 0.41
C ALA A 12 -28.00 -17.78 -0.26
N ASP A 13 -27.59 -17.98 -1.51
CA ASP A 13 -26.78 -17.03 -2.28
C ASP A 13 -27.50 -15.68 -2.44
N LYS A 14 -28.82 -15.69 -2.68
CA LYS A 14 -29.63 -14.46 -2.77
C LYS A 14 -29.74 -13.72 -1.44
N VAL A 15 -29.94 -14.44 -0.34
CA VAL A 15 -30.03 -13.85 1.01
C VAL A 15 -28.68 -13.24 1.40
N LEU A 16 -27.59 -13.96 1.13
CA LEU A 16 -26.24 -13.51 1.40
C LEU A 16 -25.89 -12.24 0.61
N ASN A 17 -26.15 -12.21 -0.70
CA ASN A 17 -25.94 -11.02 -1.54
C ASN A 17 -26.79 -9.82 -1.07
N LEU A 18 -28.01 -10.07 -0.56
CA LEU A 18 -28.87 -9.01 -0.03
C LEU A 18 -28.28 -8.41 1.26
N LEU A 19 -27.83 -9.26 2.17
CA LEU A 19 -27.20 -8.82 3.43
C LEU A 19 -25.90 -8.07 3.14
N GLU A 20 -25.14 -8.49 2.13
CA GLU A 20 -23.94 -7.77 1.69
C GLU A 20 -24.27 -6.40 1.11
N ALA A 21 -25.28 -6.32 0.24
CA ALA A 21 -25.74 -5.05 -0.31
C ALA A 21 -26.27 -4.08 0.76
N GLN A 22 -26.74 -4.61 1.89
CA GLN A 22 -27.19 -3.83 3.06
C GLN A 22 -26.04 -3.45 4.00
N GLY A 23 -24.82 -3.98 3.77
CA GLY A 23 -23.67 -3.77 4.63
C GLY A 23 -23.75 -4.50 5.98
N GLU A 24 -24.68 -5.46 6.11
CA GLU A 24 -24.85 -6.30 7.32
C GLU A 24 -23.78 -7.39 7.39
N ILE A 25 -23.37 -7.89 6.23
CA ILE A 25 -22.23 -8.79 6.07
C ILE A 25 -21.31 -8.23 4.99
N PHE A 26 -20.08 -8.69 4.96
CA PHE A 26 -19.17 -8.44 3.84
C PHE A 26 -18.70 -9.81 3.33
N MET A 27 -18.79 -10.09 2.03
CA MET A 27 -18.39 -11.37 1.48
C MET A 27 -17.18 -11.19 0.57
N HIS A 28 -16.19 -12.04 0.75
CA HIS A 28 -15.04 -12.09 -0.14
C HIS A 28 -14.53 -13.53 -0.25
N ALA A 29 -14.52 -14.05 -1.47
CA ALA A 29 -14.22 -15.44 -1.77
C ALA A 29 -15.04 -16.42 -0.90
N GLU A 30 -14.39 -17.27 -0.10
CA GLU A 30 -15.06 -18.22 0.79
C GLU A 30 -15.39 -17.63 2.18
N PHE A 31 -15.03 -16.36 2.43
CA PHE A 31 -15.25 -15.71 3.70
C PHE A 31 -16.53 -14.88 3.69
N VAL A 32 -17.41 -15.19 4.64
CA VAL A 32 -18.57 -14.35 4.98
C VAL A 32 -18.26 -13.66 6.31
N PHE A 33 -17.92 -12.38 6.23
CA PHE A 33 -17.72 -11.54 7.40
C PHE A 33 -19.08 -11.07 7.90
N VAL A 34 -19.63 -11.82 8.85
CA VAL A 34 -20.94 -11.53 9.48
C VAL A 34 -20.91 -10.27 10.35
N GLN A 35 -19.73 -9.69 10.58
CA GLN A 35 -19.54 -8.51 11.43
C GLN A 35 -18.69 -7.46 10.71
N PRO A 36 -19.29 -6.40 10.16
CA PRO A 36 -18.56 -5.28 9.55
C PRO A 36 -17.54 -4.64 10.51
N LYS A 37 -17.80 -4.71 11.82
CA LYS A 37 -16.88 -4.28 12.87
C LYS A 37 -15.54 -5.03 12.81
N PHE A 38 -15.56 -6.32 12.49
CA PHE A 38 -14.34 -7.13 12.37
C PHE A 38 -13.48 -6.67 11.19
N VAL A 39 -14.10 -6.39 10.03
CA VAL A 39 -13.41 -5.79 8.87
C VAL A 39 -12.79 -4.45 9.25
N MET A 40 -13.51 -3.60 9.99
CA MET A 40 -12.97 -2.35 10.49
C MET A 40 -11.80 -2.53 11.45
N GLU A 41 -11.79 -3.59 12.25
CA GLU A 41 -10.68 -3.92 13.15
C GLU A 41 -9.44 -4.44 12.40
N ILE A 42 -9.63 -5.12 11.26
CA ILE A 42 -8.56 -5.49 10.33
C ILE A 42 -7.96 -4.24 9.65
N ILE A 43 -8.81 -3.34 9.13
CA ILE A 43 -8.37 -2.16 8.36
C ILE A 43 -7.73 -1.10 9.26
N ARG A 44 -8.27 -0.88 10.47
CA ARG A 44 -7.83 0.16 11.39
C ARG A 44 -6.30 0.24 11.58
N PRO A 45 -5.57 -0.83 11.91
CA PRO A 45 -4.11 -0.74 12.09
C PRO A 45 -3.36 -0.36 10.80
N LEU A 46 -3.94 -0.63 9.63
CA LEU A 46 -3.36 -0.27 8.34
C LEU A 46 -3.53 1.21 8.05
N VAL A 47 -4.68 1.81 8.37
CA VAL A 47 -4.97 3.22 8.06
C VAL A 47 -4.69 4.19 9.23
N ASP A 48 -4.44 3.70 10.45
CA ASP A 48 -4.22 4.55 11.62
C ASP A 48 -2.88 5.30 11.56
N HIS A 49 -2.93 6.60 11.24
CA HIS A 49 -1.77 7.49 11.20
C HIS A 49 -0.98 7.57 12.52
N LYS A 50 -1.59 7.23 13.68
CA LYS A 50 -0.93 7.32 15.00
C LYS A 50 0.14 6.25 15.23
N LEU A 51 0.15 5.16 14.46
CA LEU A 51 1.19 4.14 14.63
C LEU A 51 2.61 4.70 14.44
N GLY A 52 2.81 5.73 13.60
CA GLY A 52 4.12 6.37 13.45
C GLY A 52 4.66 7.05 14.71
N SER A 53 3.81 7.76 15.45
CA SER A 53 4.21 8.35 16.74
C SER A 53 4.38 7.28 17.82
N ARG A 54 3.59 6.20 17.77
CA ARG A 54 3.69 5.09 18.71
C ARG A 54 4.95 4.27 18.54
N LEU A 55 5.45 4.06 17.31
CA LEU A 55 6.67 3.27 17.06
C LEU A 55 7.86 3.74 17.88
N ASN A 56 8.00 5.05 18.13
CA ASN A 56 9.13 5.59 18.89
C ASN A 56 8.90 5.61 20.42
N THR A 57 7.75 5.13 20.90
CA THR A 57 7.44 5.09 22.33
C THR A 57 7.99 3.82 22.97
N GLN A 58 8.49 3.94 24.20
CA GLN A 58 8.98 2.78 24.97
C GLN A 58 7.90 1.70 25.13
N VAL A 59 6.64 2.11 25.29
CA VAL A 59 5.50 1.18 25.41
C VAL A 59 5.39 0.30 24.18
N TYR A 60 5.44 0.88 22.98
CA TYR A 60 5.28 0.10 21.76
C TYR A 60 6.52 -0.77 21.44
N GLN A 61 7.71 -0.30 21.81
CA GLN A 61 8.92 -1.14 21.72
C GLN A 61 8.85 -2.36 22.65
N ASN A 62 8.23 -2.19 23.84
CA ASN A 62 7.95 -3.31 24.75
C ASN A 62 6.90 -4.25 24.15
N ASP A 63 5.82 -3.74 23.54
CA ASP A 63 4.79 -4.55 22.87
C ASP A 63 5.39 -5.44 21.76
N ILE A 64 6.28 -4.88 20.92
CA ILE A 64 6.99 -5.63 19.87
C ILE A 64 7.86 -6.72 20.50
N SER A 65 8.60 -6.40 21.57
CA SER A 65 9.49 -7.34 22.25
C SER A 65 8.72 -8.48 22.91
N GLU A 66 7.58 -8.16 23.53
CA GLU A 66 6.70 -9.14 24.16
C GLU A 66 6.06 -10.07 23.12
N TYR A 67 5.58 -9.52 22.01
CA TYR A 67 5.04 -10.31 20.90
C TYR A 67 6.05 -11.35 20.39
N ILE A 68 7.31 -10.94 20.17
CA ILE A 68 8.36 -11.85 19.69
C ILE A 68 8.66 -12.92 20.72
N ARG A 69 8.70 -12.56 22.01
CA ARG A 69 8.89 -13.51 23.12
C ARG A 69 7.77 -14.55 23.19
N MET A 70 6.53 -14.15 22.93
CA MET A 70 5.38 -15.07 22.89
C MET A 70 5.44 -16.03 21.68
N GLN A 71 6.02 -15.58 20.56
CA GLN A 71 6.17 -16.37 19.33
C GLN A 71 7.39 -17.30 19.32
N THR A 72 8.38 -17.10 20.20
CA THR A 72 9.59 -17.93 20.34
C THR A 72 9.37 -19.33 20.98
N SER A 73 8.22 -19.95 20.75
CA SER A 73 8.09 -21.41 20.93
C SER A 73 8.87 -22.12 19.80
N PRO A 74 9.44 -23.33 20.03
CA PRO A 74 10.61 -23.83 19.28
C PRO A 74 10.41 -24.19 17.79
N SER A 75 9.23 -23.92 17.20
CA SER A 75 8.85 -24.47 15.88
C SER A 75 8.64 -23.45 14.77
N THR A 76 8.63 -22.15 15.08
CA THR A 76 8.36 -21.08 14.10
C THR A 76 9.63 -20.29 13.78
N LYS A 77 9.97 -20.19 12.48
CA LYS A 77 11.11 -19.40 11.97
C LYS A 77 11.12 -18.01 12.62
N HIS A 78 12.19 -17.70 13.35
CA HIS A 78 12.32 -16.47 14.12
C HIS A 78 12.20 -15.22 13.24
N THR A 79 11.09 -14.49 13.38
CA THR A 79 11.04 -13.08 12.99
C THR A 79 11.91 -12.30 13.99
N ASP A 80 13.09 -11.86 13.55
CA ASP A 80 13.96 -11.00 14.37
C ASP A 80 13.26 -9.66 14.68
N HIS A 81 13.46 -9.15 15.90
CA HIS A 81 12.96 -7.86 16.37
C HIS A 81 13.32 -6.73 15.41
N ASN A 82 14.56 -6.74 14.92
CA ASN A 82 15.03 -5.73 13.98
C ASN A 82 14.29 -5.80 12.64
N TYR A 83 13.91 -7.00 12.19
CA TYR A 83 13.19 -7.20 10.94
C TYR A 83 11.74 -6.69 11.03
N LEU A 84 11.01 -7.09 12.08
CA LEU A 84 9.64 -6.61 12.31
C LEU A 84 9.59 -5.10 12.50
N LYS A 85 10.51 -4.55 13.30
CA LYS A 85 10.63 -3.10 13.50
C LYS A 85 10.86 -2.36 12.19
N LYS A 86 11.83 -2.80 11.38
CA LYS A 86 12.11 -2.19 10.07
C LYS A 86 10.92 -2.30 9.12
N ALA A 87 10.20 -3.41 9.14
CA ALA A 87 8.99 -3.59 8.33
C ALA A 87 7.87 -2.62 8.74
N LEU A 88 7.67 -2.41 10.05
CA LEU A 88 6.71 -1.42 10.56
C LEU A 88 7.13 0.03 10.24
N GLU A 89 8.43 0.34 10.34
CA GLU A 89 8.98 1.64 9.96
C GLU A 89 8.76 1.92 8.47
N ASN A 90 9.00 0.93 7.60
CA ASN A 90 8.70 1.03 6.17
C ASN A 90 7.20 1.25 5.92
N LEU A 91 6.33 0.49 6.59
CA LEU A 91 4.88 0.67 6.50
C LEU A 91 4.46 2.10 6.89
N VAL A 92 5.05 2.66 7.95
CA VAL A 92 4.75 4.04 8.38
C VAL A 92 5.30 5.10 7.43
N LYS A 93 6.55 4.92 6.96
CA LYS A 93 7.26 5.96 6.20
C LYS A 93 6.88 5.99 4.72
N THR A 94 6.66 4.83 4.13
CA THR A 94 6.44 4.67 2.69
C THR A 94 5.14 3.93 2.38
N GLY A 95 4.42 3.44 3.38
CA GLY A 95 3.23 2.62 3.14
C GLY A 95 3.57 1.21 2.69
N GLN A 96 4.86 0.86 2.53
CA GLN A 96 5.26 -0.45 2.04
C GLN A 96 4.89 -1.54 3.05
N PHE A 97 3.99 -2.43 2.66
CA PHE A 97 3.41 -3.46 3.48
C PHE A 97 4.14 -4.78 3.27
N ASN A 98 4.85 -5.23 4.29
CA ASN A 98 5.46 -6.55 4.33
C ASN A 98 4.53 -7.50 5.11
N PRO A 99 4.08 -8.63 4.54
CA PRO A 99 3.18 -9.57 5.22
C PRO A 99 3.63 -10.02 6.61
N VAL A 100 4.94 -9.94 6.93
CA VAL A 100 5.46 -10.21 8.28
C VAL A 100 4.84 -9.34 9.38
N VAL A 101 4.31 -8.16 9.04
CA VAL A 101 3.69 -7.27 10.03
C VAL A 101 2.28 -7.69 10.39
N SER A 102 1.61 -8.46 9.52
CA SER A 102 0.19 -8.82 9.66
C SER A 102 -0.12 -9.52 10.99
N PRO A 103 0.64 -10.56 11.40
CA PRO A 103 0.37 -11.26 12.65
C PRO A 103 0.57 -10.38 13.89
N PHE A 104 1.47 -9.39 13.81
CA PHE A 104 1.66 -8.42 14.88
C PHE A 104 0.53 -7.39 14.93
N LEU A 105 0.12 -6.84 13.77
CA LEU A 105 -0.95 -5.84 13.69
C LEU A 105 -2.32 -6.39 14.11
N TRP A 106 -2.55 -7.69 13.86
CA TRP A 106 -3.80 -8.37 14.14
C TRP A 106 -3.73 -9.35 15.31
N ASN A 107 -2.70 -9.23 16.17
CA ASN A 107 -2.50 -10.12 17.32
C ASN A 107 -3.70 -10.20 18.29
N LYS A 108 -4.57 -9.17 18.30
CA LYS A 108 -5.79 -9.11 19.12
C LYS A 108 -7.04 -9.66 18.45
N LEU A 109 -6.98 -10.00 17.16
CA LEU A 109 -8.14 -10.47 16.38
C LEU A 109 -8.29 -11.99 16.37
N GLU A 110 -7.41 -12.71 17.09
CA GLU A 110 -7.43 -14.17 17.19
C GLU A 110 -7.50 -14.91 15.83
N LEU A 111 -6.99 -14.25 14.77
CA LEU A 111 -6.91 -14.82 13.41
C LEU A 111 -5.98 -16.03 13.38
N SER A 112 -6.38 -17.08 12.66
CA SER A 112 -5.49 -18.21 12.39
C SER A 112 -4.37 -17.75 11.45
N PRO A 113 -3.14 -18.32 11.56
CA PRO A 113 -2.08 -18.08 10.59
C PRO A 113 -2.49 -18.33 9.13
N ASP A 114 -3.38 -19.29 8.91
CA ASP A 114 -3.87 -19.66 7.57
C ASP A 114 -4.82 -18.60 6.98
N ASP A 115 -5.40 -17.73 7.81
CA ASP A 115 -6.36 -16.70 7.37
C ASP A 115 -5.66 -15.43 6.85
N TYR A 116 -4.37 -15.24 7.14
CA TYR A 116 -3.68 -13.99 6.83
C TYR A 116 -3.57 -13.71 5.33
N ASP A 117 -3.35 -14.73 4.51
CA ASP A 117 -3.26 -14.55 3.05
C ASP A 117 -4.61 -14.14 2.46
N GLU A 118 -5.69 -14.69 3.00
CA GLU A 118 -7.06 -14.41 2.61
C GLU A 118 -7.50 -13.00 3.01
N VAL A 119 -7.18 -12.59 4.24
CA VAL A 119 -7.37 -11.21 4.68
C VAL A 119 -6.56 -10.24 3.81
N ASN A 120 -5.32 -10.58 3.48
CA ASN A 120 -4.50 -9.75 2.59
C ASN A 120 -5.08 -9.66 1.16
N ARG A 121 -5.69 -10.73 0.65
CA ARG A 121 -6.38 -10.73 -0.64
C ARG A 121 -7.61 -9.82 -0.60
N MET A 122 -8.46 -9.98 0.42
CA MET A 122 -9.62 -9.12 0.64
C MET A 122 -9.23 -7.64 0.64
N LEU A 123 -8.21 -7.28 1.41
CA LEU A 123 -7.74 -5.90 1.55
C LEU A 123 -7.23 -5.31 0.23
N ARG A 124 -6.75 -6.13 -0.71
CA ARG A 124 -6.36 -5.68 -2.05
C ARG A 124 -7.57 -5.38 -2.91
N GLU A 125 -8.59 -6.23 -2.87
CA GLU A 125 -9.80 -6.06 -3.68
C GLU A 125 -10.61 -4.84 -3.27
N ILE A 126 -10.72 -4.58 -1.96
CA ILE A 126 -11.38 -3.37 -1.45
C ILE A 126 -10.50 -2.11 -1.57
N GLY A 127 -9.30 -2.23 -2.14
CA GLY A 127 -8.39 -1.12 -2.41
C GLY A 127 -7.66 -0.57 -1.18
N VAL A 128 -7.64 -1.25 -0.04
CA VAL A 128 -6.85 -0.81 1.13
C VAL A 128 -5.36 -1.08 0.91
N ILE A 129 -5.03 -2.22 0.31
CA ILE A 129 -3.68 -2.62 -0.08
C ILE A 129 -3.56 -2.53 -1.60
N PHE A 130 -2.68 -1.69 -2.09
CA PHE A 130 -2.40 -1.59 -3.52
C PHE A 130 -1.29 -2.56 -3.88
N SER A 131 -1.60 -3.53 -4.75
CA SER A 131 -0.59 -4.41 -5.32
C SER A 131 0.34 -3.61 -6.24
N SER A 132 1.62 -3.79 -6.01
CA SER A 132 2.70 -3.32 -6.87
C SER A 132 2.87 -4.16 -8.16
N THR A 133 1.84 -4.93 -8.55
CA THR A 133 1.79 -5.78 -9.75
C THR A 133 0.48 -5.63 -10.52
N TYR A 134 -0.36 -4.63 -10.23
CA TYR A 134 -1.67 -4.45 -10.91
C TYR A 134 -1.55 -4.30 -12.44
N LEU A 135 -0.36 -4.00 -12.97
CA LEU A 135 -0.08 -3.97 -14.42
C LEU A 135 0.26 -5.34 -15.03
N ALA A 136 0.66 -6.34 -14.24
CA ALA A 136 1.02 -7.67 -14.73
C ALA A 136 -0.21 -8.55 -15.04
N GLU A 137 -1.38 -8.24 -14.48
CA GLU A 137 -2.61 -8.98 -14.81
C GLU A 137 -3.14 -8.68 -16.22
N TRP A 138 -2.65 -7.61 -16.86
CA TRP A 138 -2.90 -7.27 -18.26
C TRP A 138 -1.80 -7.77 -19.22
N GLN A 139 -0.73 -8.35 -18.68
CA GLN A 139 0.36 -9.00 -19.41
C GLN A 139 0.56 -10.41 -18.84
N LYS A 140 -0.42 -11.27 -19.05
CA LYS A 140 -0.15 -12.72 -19.08
C LYS A 140 0.21 -13.08 -20.51
N ASP A 141 1.41 -12.69 -20.91
CA ASP A 141 2.18 -13.50 -21.86
C ASP A 141 3.37 -14.03 -21.09
N ASP A 142 3.48 -15.35 -21.12
CA ASP A 142 4.59 -16.13 -20.61
C ASP A 142 5.90 -15.56 -21.16
N ASP A 143 6.79 -15.09 -20.30
CA ASP A 143 8.20 -15.38 -20.47
C ASP A 143 9.04 -15.07 -19.23
N GLU A 144 10.01 -15.95 -19.05
CA GLU A 144 11.03 -16.02 -18.03
C GLU A 144 11.68 -14.67 -17.72
N GLN A 145 11.46 -14.13 -16.51
CA GLN A 145 12.38 -13.16 -15.92
C GLN A 145 12.73 -13.60 -14.50
N GLY A 146 14.03 -13.51 -14.20
CA GLY A 146 14.66 -13.94 -12.95
C GLY A 146 14.07 -13.28 -11.69
N PRO A 147 14.72 -13.39 -10.52
CA PRO A 147 14.13 -12.96 -9.25
C PRO A 147 13.99 -11.44 -9.23
N ALA A 148 12.90 -10.92 -9.79
CA ALA A 148 12.44 -9.57 -9.57
C ALA A 148 12.38 -9.39 -8.05
N GLU A 149 13.05 -8.37 -7.52
CA GLU A 149 12.80 -7.92 -6.15
C GLU A 149 11.29 -7.84 -5.99
N LYS A 150 10.70 -8.79 -5.25
CA LYS A 150 9.25 -8.91 -5.14
C LYS A 150 8.74 -7.57 -4.68
N SER A 151 8.06 -6.86 -5.58
CA SER A 151 7.52 -5.55 -5.28
C SER A 151 6.52 -5.76 -4.14
N LEU A 152 6.79 -5.10 -3.02
CA LEU A 152 5.92 -5.24 -1.85
C LEU A 152 4.67 -4.38 -2.06
N PRO A 153 3.49 -4.88 -1.67
CA PRO A 153 2.26 -4.11 -1.73
C PRO A 153 2.34 -2.86 -0.84
N VAL A 154 1.42 -1.92 -1.05
CA VAL A 154 1.47 -0.59 -0.45
C VAL A 154 0.12 -0.21 0.18
N VAL A 155 0.13 0.29 1.40
CA VAL A 155 -1.04 0.87 2.10
C VAL A 155 -0.92 2.39 2.07
N LEU A 156 -1.51 3.02 1.05
CA LEU A 156 -1.36 4.46 0.81
C LEU A 156 -2.28 5.31 1.67
N TYR A 157 -3.46 4.80 2.04
CA TYR A 157 -4.41 5.50 2.93
C TYR A 157 -3.86 5.71 4.35
N ARG A 158 -2.74 5.07 4.68
CA ARG A 158 -1.98 5.31 5.91
C ARG A 158 -1.17 6.60 5.88
N LEU A 159 -0.80 7.05 4.69
CA LEU A 159 0.12 8.16 4.53
C LEU A 159 -0.63 9.48 4.63
N SER A 160 0.09 10.54 5.02
CA SER A 160 -0.47 11.89 5.08
C SER A 160 -0.98 12.32 3.70
N ASN A 161 -2.04 13.14 3.66
CA ASN A 161 -2.53 13.73 2.41
C ASN A 161 -1.46 14.60 1.75
N ASP A 162 -0.78 15.41 2.57
CA ASP A 162 0.25 16.34 2.15
C ASP A 162 1.63 15.84 2.61
N PRO A 163 2.68 16.09 1.81
CA PRO A 163 4.03 15.71 2.18
C PRO A 163 4.58 16.60 3.31
N ASP A 164 5.34 16.01 4.22
CA ASP A 164 6.18 16.77 5.15
C ASP A 164 7.35 17.37 4.38
N LEU A 165 7.33 18.70 4.22
CA LEU A 165 8.35 19.43 3.48
C LEU A 165 9.75 19.27 4.06
N GLN A 166 9.90 19.08 5.38
CA GLN A 166 11.22 18.86 5.97
C GLN A 166 11.79 17.51 5.54
N LEU A 167 10.95 16.47 5.54
CA LEU A 167 11.36 15.14 5.09
C LEU A 167 11.61 15.11 3.58
N VAL A 168 10.73 15.73 2.78
CA VAL A 168 10.93 15.86 1.32
C VAL A 168 12.25 16.57 1.03
N ASN A 169 12.55 17.71 1.66
CA ASN A 169 13.79 18.44 1.39
C ASN A 169 15.05 17.65 1.78
N LYS A 170 14.94 16.72 2.75
CA LYS A 170 16.03 15.82 3.14
C LYS A 170 16.33 14.75 2.09
N VAL A 171 15.29 14.21 1.44
CA VAL A 171 15.44 13.13 0.43
C VAL A 171 15.44 13.64 -1.01
N TRP A 172 14.98 14.86 -1.24
CA TRP A 172 14.88 15.53 -2.53
C TRP A 172 15.23 17.02 -2.35
N PRO A 173 16.51 17.38 -2.43
CA PRO A 173 16.96 18.76 -2.25
C PRO A 173 16.29 19.69 -3.27
N LYS A 174 15.93 20.91 -2.85
CA LYS A 174 15.31 21.91 -3.75
C LYS A 174 16.20 22.25 -4.94
N VAL A 175 17.50 22.37 -4.70
CA VAL A 175 18.50 22.61 -5.76
C VAL A 175 18.94 21.25 -6.29
N CYS A 176 18.83 21.06 -7.61
CA CYS A 176 19.33 19.86 -8.26
C CYS A 176 20.86 19.76 -8.04
N PRO A 177 21.38 18.61 -7.57
CA PRO A 177 22.82 18.43 -7.36
C PRO A 177 23.63 18.69 -8.63
N SER A 178 24.86 19.19 -8.48
CA SER A 178 25.78 19.38 -9.61
C SER A 178 26.05 18.05 -10.32
N GLY A 179 26.04 18.05 -11.65
CA GLY A 179 26.22 16.84 -12.47
C GLY A 179 24.97 15.97 -12.62
N VAL A 180 23.83 16.37 -12.05
CA VAL A 180 22.54 15.69 -12.23
C VAL A 180 21.66 16.51 -13.17
N LYS A 181 21.03 15.84 -14.13
CA LYS A 181 20.02 16.42 -15.02
C LYS A 181 18.64 16.23 -14.42
N GLU A 182 17.78 17.23 -14.56
CA GLU A 182 16.38 17.21 -14.12
C GLU A 182 15.45 17.36 -15.33
N MET A 183 14.40 16.53 -15.39
CA MET A 183 13.32 16.63 -16.35
C MET A 183 11.99 16.64 -15.62
N GLU A 184 11.11 17.57 -15.99
CA GLU A 184 9.77 17.69 -15.45
C GLU A 184 8.73 17.38 -16.54
N MET A 185 7.75 16.56 -16.19
CA MET A 185 6.57 16.27 -16.99
C MET A 185 5.31 16.62 -16.19
N ARG A 186 4.32 17.21 -16.85
CA ARG A 186 3.01 17.52 -16.27
C ARG A 186 1.91 16.92 -17.14
N ILE A 187 1.07 16.08 -16.55
CA ILE A 187 -0.08 15.45 -17.19
C ILE A 187 -1.34 16.11 -16.64
N LYS A 188 -1.99 16.95 -17.45
CA LYS A 188 -3.23 17.65 -17.06
C LYS A 188 -4.41 16.67 -17.00
N LEU A 189 -5.29 16.86 -16.02
CA LEU A 189 -6.50 16.06 -15.80
C LEU A 189 -7.75 16.95 -16.01
N PRO A 190 -8.19 17.17 -17.27
CA PRO A 190 -9.22 18.14 -17.61
C PRO A 190 -10.61 17.84 -17.03
N GLY A 191 -10.88 16.60 -16.59
CA GLY A 191 -12.12 16.19 -15.93
C GLY A 191 -12.03 16.16 -14.40
N GLY A 192 -10.95 16.65 -13.81
CA GLY A 192 -10.63 16.42 -12.40
C GLY A 192 -9.83 15.14 -12.17
N CYS A 193 -9.38 14.93 -10.93
CA CYS A 193 -8.69 13.70 -10.55
C CYS A 193 -9.70 12.66 -10.03
N PRO A 194 -9.78 11.45 -10.62
CA PRO A 194 -10.53 10.36 -10.04
C PRO A 194 -10.07 10.09 -8.59
N PRO A 195 -10.98 9.76 -7.65
CA PRO A 195 -10.65 9.63 -6.22
C PRO A 195 -9.52 8.65 -5.90
N THR A 196 -9.34 7.62 -6.72
CA THR A 196 -8.35 6.56 -6.50
C THR A 196 -7.10 6.71 -7.37
N LEU A 197 -7.08 7.63 -8.35
CA LEU A 197 -5.98 7.76 -9.30
C LEU A 197 -4.66 8.08 -8.58
N ALA A 198 -4.70 8.98 -7.60
CA ALA A 198 -3.53 9.36 -6.81
C ALA A 198 -2.89 8.16 -6.12
N ALA A 199 -3.72 7.31 -5.52
CA ALA A 199 -3.27 6.12 -4.83
C ALA A 199 -2.71 5.08 -5.82
N HIS A 200 -3.43 4.78 -6.90
CA HIS A 200 -2.93 3.85 -7.92
C HIS A 200 -1.60 4.31 -8.53
N PHE A 201 -1.47 5.62 -8.79
CA PHE A 201 -0.26 6.20 -9.32
C PHE A 201 0.92 6.11 -8.33
N ALA A 202 0.71 6.46 -7.06
CA ALA A 202 1.74 6.32 -6.03
C ALA A 202 2.14 4.85 -5.82
N ALA A 203 1.19 3.92 -5.88
CA ALA A 203 1.47 2.48 -5.81
C ALA A 203 2.28 2.01 -7.02
N ALA A 204 1.97 2.49 -8.22
CA ALA A 204 2.71 2.19 -9.44
C ALA A 204 4.16 2.70 -9.40
N LEU A 205 4.40 3.86 -8.79
CA LEU A 205 5.76 4.38 -8.61
C LEU A 205 6.61 3.48 -7.72
N HIS A 206 6.05 2.91 -6.65
CA HIS A 206 6.78 1.97 -5.78
C HIS A 206 7.24 0.71 -6.54
N GLN A 207 6.69 0.42 -7.71
CA GLN A 207 7.15 -0.67 -8.58
C GLN A 207 8.41 -0.31 -9.35
N LYS A 208 8.64 0.98 -9.61
CA LYS A 208 9.78 1.45 -10.41
C LYS A 208 11.08 1.45 -9.63
N GLY A 209 11.02 1.33 -8.30
CA GLY A 209 12.20 1.21 -7.48
C GLY A 209 11.93 1.34 -5.99
N ARG A 210 13.01 1.56 -5.23
CA ARG A 210 12.95 1.70 -3.78
C ARG A 210 12.34 3.04 -3.40
N CYS A 211 11.14 3.02 -2.81
CA CYS A 211 10.54 4.22 -2.23
C CYS A 211 11.37 4.74 -1.05
N THR A 212 11.80 6.00 -1.12
CA THR A 212 12.52 6.68 -0.05
C THR A 212 11.60 7.50 0.85
N TYR A 213 10.48 7.98 0.31
CA TYR A 213 9.44 8.73 1.02
C TYR A 213 8.12 8.72 0.24
N GLY A 214 6.98 8.55 0.91
CA GLY A 214 5.65 8.53 0.28
C GLY A 214 4.61 9.33 1.05
N TRP A 215 3.58 9.80 0.35
CA TRP A 215 2.36 10.41 0.87
C TRP A 215 1.16 9.95 0.03
N LEU A 216 -0.08 10.23 0.43
CA LEU A 216 -1.27 9.70 -0.25
C LEU A 216 -1.30 10.08 -1.75
N LYS A 217 -0.77 11.27 -2.07
CA LYS A 217 -0.82 11.88 -3.40
C LYS A 217 0.50 11.82 -4.16
N GLY A 218 1.50 11.08 -3.69
CA GLY A 218 2.78 11.03 -4.36
C GLY A 218 3.86 10.25 -3.64
N ALA A 219 4.99 10.07 -4.31
CA ALA A 219 6.12 9.33 -3.77
C ALA A 219 7.44 9.83 -4.37
N ILE A 220 8.52 9.52 -3.66
CA ILE A 220 9.90 9.65 -4.13
C ILE A 220 10.50 8.25 -4.16
N VAL A 221 10.92 7.83 -5.33
CA VAL A 221 11.47 6.49 -5.57
C VAL A 221 12.83 6.59 -6.23
N VAL A 222 13.71 5.65 -5.89
CA VAL A 222 15.02 5.48 -6.53
C VAL A 222 14.98 4.17 -7.31
N THR A 223 15.07 4.26 -8.63
CA THR A 223 15.05 3.12 -9.54
C THR A 223 16.35 2.30 -9.45
N SER A 224 16.35 1.09 -10.01
CA SER A 224 17.53 0.22 -10.06
C SER A 224 18.71 0.83 -10.83
N ASP A 225 18.43 1.68 -11.82
CA ASP A 225 19.42 2.45 -12.59
C ASP A 225 19.79 3.79 -11.92
N ASN A 226 19.51 3.95 -10.62
CA ASN A 226 19.83 5.14 -9.81
C ASN A 226 19.22 6.45 -10.33
N LYS A 227 18.08 6.39 -11.02
CA LYS A 227 17.26 7.57 -11.29
C LYS A 227 16.40 7.84 -10.07
N GLU A 228 16.33 9.11 -9.68
CA GLU A 228 15.41 9.53 -8.64
C GLU A 228 14.15 10.08 -9.31
N ILE A 229 12.99 9.54 -8.97
CA ILE A 229 11.69 9.98 -9.49
C ILE A 229 10.90 10.52 -8.32
N ARG A 230 10.51 11.79 -8.40
CA ARG A 230 9.50 12.38 -7.54
C ARG A 230 8.26 12.59 -8.36
N ALA A 231 7.14 12.04 -7.93
CA ALA A 231 5.88 12.32 -8.60
C ALA A 231 4.75 12.58 -7.62
N SER A 232 3.83 13.45 -8.02
CA SER A 232 2.80 13.99 -7.15
C SER A 232 1.58 14.49 -7.91
N LEU A 233 0.40 14.20 -7.39
CA LEU A 233 -0.83 14.86 -7.81
C LEU A 233 -0.90 16.27 -7.21
N VAL A 234 -1.06 17.27 -8.07
CA VAL A 234 -1.24 18.67 -7.71
C VAL A 234 -2.68 19.07 -8.02
N GLU A 235 -3.46 19.39 -6.98
CA GLU A 235 -4.89 19.67 -7.09
C GLU A 235 -5.24 21.16 -7.16
N LYS A 236 -4.35 22.04 -6.69
CA LYS A 236 -4.51 23.50 -6.72
C LYS A 236 -3.17 24.17 -6.97
N ASN A 237 -3.13 25.05 -7.96
CA ASN A 237 -2.22 26.19 -7.95
C ASN A 237 -3.02 27.43 -7.52
N ASP A 238 -2.33 28.47 -7.03
CA ASP A 238 -2.92 29.75 -6.59
C ASP A 238 -3.65 30.53 -7.71
N ASP A 239 -3.69 29.99 -8.94
CA ASP A 239 -4.44 30.52 -10.07
C ASP A 239 -5.86 29.93 -10.13
N ALA A 240 -6.84 30.83 -10.31
CA ALA A 240 -8.28 30.54 -10.30
C ALA A 240 -8.78 29.51 -11.35
N ASP A 241 -7.93 29.11 -12.30
CA ASP A 241 -8.23 28.16 -13.40
C ASP A 241 -7.36 26.88 -13.38
N SER A 242 -6.74 26.54 -12.25
CA SER A 242 -5.79 25.42 -12.21
C SER A 242 -6.45 24.04 -12.31
N THR A 243 -6.41 23.48 -13.52
CA THR A 243 -6.73 22.06 -13.77
C THR A 243 -5.76 21.17 -12.97
N PRO A 244 -6.24 20.17 -12.22
CA PRO A 244 -5.35 19.26 -11.50
C PRO A 244 -4.41 18.55 -12.48
N PHE A 245 -3.19 18.26 -12.04
CA PHE A 245 -2.21 17.57 -12.88
C PHE A 245 -1.35 16.61 -12.07
N LEU A 246 -0.90 15.53 -12.72
CA LEU A 246 0.17 14.70 -12.21
C LEU A 246 1.50 15.33 -12.63
N GLN A 247 2.32 15.66 -11.64
CA GLN A 247 3.69 16.13 -11.83
C GLN A 247 4.64 14.95 -11.67
N VAL A 248 5.55 14.76 -12.61
CA VAL A 248 6.64 13.79 -12.53
C VAL A 248 7.95 14.51 -12.77
N ILE A 249 8.86 14.44 -11.81
CA ILE A 249 10.20 15.02 -11.88
C ILE A 249 11.19 13.88 -11.78
N ILE A 250 12.07 13.79 -12.77
CA ILE A 250 13.10 12.75 -12.85
C ILE A 250 14.47 13.42 -12.76
N ARG A 251 15.30 12.92 -11.85
CA ARG A 251 16.71 13.29 -11.70
C ARG A 251 17.61 12.12 -12.08
N SER A 252 18.61 12.36 -12.92
CA SER A 252 19.60 11.35 -13.29
C SER A 252 20.99 11.96 -13.52
N SER A 253 22.03 11.25 -13.10
CA SER A 253 23.43 11.55 -13.44
C SER A 253 23.77 11.16 -14.89
N THR A 254 22.89 10.44 -15.58
CA THR A 254 23.05 10.00 -16.97
C THR A 254 22.12 10.77 -17.92
N THR A 255 22.29 10.58 -19.23
CA THR A 255 21.41 11.19 -20.23
C THR A 255 19.97 10.75 -20.06
N LEU A 256 19.08 11.72 -19.83
CA LEU A 256 17.64 11.55 -19.90
C LEU A 256 17.24 11.50 -21.38
N GLY A 257 17.06 10.29 -21.91
CA GLY A 257 16.38 10.04 -23.19
C GLY A 257 17.22 9.35 -24.27
N LYS A 258 16.73 8.18 -24.71
CA LYS A 258 16.29 7.99 -26.10
C LYS A 258 15.25 6.88 -26.30
N GLU A 259 15.04 5.98 -25.34
CA GLU A 259 14.02 4.92 -25.46
C GLU A 259 13.10 4.86 -24.23
N GLU A 260 11.81 4.62 -24.52
CA GLU A 260 10.68 4.30 -23.65
C GLU A 260 10.06 5.45 -22.82
N ILE A 261 9.20 6.22 -23.49
CA ILE A 261 7.91 6.69 -22.94
C ILE A 261 6.83 5.77 -23.49
#